data_AF-A0A667YD61-F1
#
_entry.id   AF-A0A667YD61-F1
#
_cell.length_a   1.000
_cell.length_b   1.000
_cell.length_c   1.000
_cell.angle_alpha   90.00
_cell.angle_beta   90.00
_cell.angle_gamma   90.00
#
_symmetry.space_group_name_H-M   'P 1'
#
loop_
_entity.id
_entity.type
_entity.pdbx_description
1 polymer ?
#
loop_
_entity_poly.entity_id
_entity_poly.type
_entity_poly.pdbx_seq_one_letter_code
_entity_poly.pdbx_strand_id
1 'polypeptide(L)'
;MPRAFQNRFSTQYRCYSVSMLAGPNDRSDVEKGGKIIMPPSALDQLSRLNITYPMLFKLTNKNSDRMTHCGVLEFVADEGICYLPHWFFFFSP
;
A
#
# COMPACT_ATOMS: atom_id res chain seq x y z
N MET A 1 -0.46 1.30 -27.35
CA MET A 1 0.67 0.50 -26.80
C MET A 1 1.12 1.13 -25.49
N PRO A 2 0.92 0.52 -24.31
CA PRO A 2 1.56 1.04 -23.11
C PRO A 2 2.98 0.45 -22.99
N ARG A 3 3.96 1.36 -23.02
CA ARG A 3 5.36 1.10 -22.69
C ARG A 3 5.44 0.65 -21.22
N ALA A 4 5.71 -0.63 -20.96
CA ALA A 4 6.06 -1.09 -19.62
C ALA A 4 7.58 -1.26 -19.52
N PHE A 5 8.21 -0.26 -18.89
CA PHE A 5 9.61 -0.33 -18.48
C PHE A 5 9.78 -1.47 -17.47
N GLN A 6 10.74 -2.35 -17.72
CA GLN A 6 10.92 -3.70 -17.16
C GLN A 6 11.30 -3.81 -15.67
N ASN A 7 11.02 -2.82 -14.81
CA ASN A 7 11.41 -2.86 -13.38
C ASN A 7 10.36 -2.27 -12.41
N ARG A 8 9.08 -2.27 -12.77
CA ARG A 8 8.02 -1.72 -11.89
C ARG A 8 7.16 -2.83 -11.30
N PHE A 9 7.10 -2.89 -9.97
CA PHE A 9 6.15 -3.72 -9.23
C PHE A 9 4.73 -3.20 -9.45
N SER A 10 3.85 -4.05 -10.00
CA SER A 10 2.43 -3.74 -10.24
C SER A 10 1.57 -4.97 -9.96
N THR A 11 0.99 -5.00 -8.76
CA THR A 11 0.07 -6.06 -8.33
C THR A 11 -1.21 -5.44 -7.79
N GLN A 12 -2.33 -6.15 -7.97
CA GLN A 12 -3.61 -5.78 -7.37
C GLN A 12 -3.76 -6.48 -6.03
N TYR A 13 -4.01 -5.70 -4.97
CA TYR A 13 -4.24 -6.18 -3.62
C TYR A 13 -5.61 -5.73 -3.13
N ARG A 14 -6.21 -6.51 -2.23
CA ARG A 14 -7.45 -6.11 -1.55
C ARG A 14 -7.11 -5.11 -0.48
N CYS A 15 -7.67 -3.91 -0.61
CA CYS A 15 -7.43 -2.82 0.33
C CYS A 15 -8.47 -2.86 1.44
N TYR A 16 -8.01 -2.95 2.69
CA TYR A 16 -8.85 -2.89 3.89
C TYR A 16 -8.46 -1.70 4.76
N SER A 17 -9.39 -1.23 5.58
CA SER A 17 -9.09 -0.19 6.55
C SER A 17 -8.20 -0.76 7.65
N VAL A 18 -7.16 -0.01 8.03
CA VAL A 18 -6.34 -0.33 9.22
C VAL A 18 -7.18 -0.42 10.49
N SER A 19 -8.35 0.24 10.54
CA SER A 19 -9.30 0.12 11.66
C SER A 19 -9.85 -1.30 11.84
N MET A 20 -9.86 -2.13 10.79
CA MET A 20 -10.23 -3.55 10.88
C MET A 20 -9.12 -4.43 11.47
N LEU A 21 -7.87 -3.95 11.47
CA LEU A 21 -6.76 -4.63 12.11
C LEU A 21 -6.91 -4.44 13.63
N ALA A 22 -7.71 -5.30 14.26
CA ALA A 22 -8.05 -5.25 15.68
C ALA A 22 -6.79 -5.41 16.55
N GLY A 23 -6.16 -4.30 16.89
CA GLY A 23 -5.03 -4.23 17.81
C GLY A 23 -5.23 -3.12 18.84
N PRO A 24 -4.89 -3.34 20.12
CA PRO A 24 -5.12 -2.38 21.21
C PRO A 24 -4.25 -1.11 21.16
N ASN A 25 -3.30 -1.03 20.21
CA ASN A 25 -2.55 0.18 19.96
C ASN A 25 -3.15 0.87 18.75
N ASP A 26 -3.81 1.99 19.00
CA ASP A 26 -4.15 3.02 18.04
C ASP A 26 -2.94 3.23 17.13
N ARG A 27 -2.97 2.65 15.92
CA ARG A 27 -1.88 2.80 14.93
C ARG A 27 -2.00 4.19 14.29
N SER A 28 -2.06 5.22 15.12
CA SER A 28 -2.21 6.60 14.67
C SER A 28 -1.04 7.01 13.79
N ASP A 29 0.13 6.36 13.89
CA ASP A 29 1.25 6.56 12.96
C ASP A 29 0.95 6.12 11.53
N VAL A 30 0.12 5.08 11.34
CA VAL A 30 -0.37 4.65 10.03
C VAL A 30 -1.49 5.58 9.58
N GLU A 31 -2.37 6.02 10.48
CA GLU A 31 -3.46 6.93 10.13
C GLU A 31 -2.99 8.36 9.86
N LYS A 32 -1.95 8.85 10.55
CA LYS A 32 -1.36 10.18 10.35
C LYS A 32 -0.22 10.17 9.35
N GLY A 33 0.46 9.03 9.19
CA GLY A 33 1.50 8.85 8.20
C GLY A 33 0.91 8.39 6.86
N GLY A 34 1.42 8.89 5.73
CA GLY A 34 1.10 8.35 4.40
C GLY A 34 1.68 6.95 4.16
N LYS A 35 1.64 6.08 5.18
CA LYS A 35 2.25 4.77 5.20
C LYS A 35 1.18 3.68 5.21
N ILE A 36 1.45 2.57 4.53
CA ILE A 36 0.52 1.45 4.38
C ILE A 36 1.17 0.15 4.85
N ILE A 37 0.36 -0.87 5.11
CA ILE A 37 0.85 -2.20 5.47
C ILE A 37 0.68 -3.12 4.26
N MET A 38 1.75 -3.81 3.90
CA MET A 38 1.78 -4.74 2.78
C MET A 38 2.06 -6.18 3.23
N PRO A 39 1.80 -7.19 2.38
CA PRO A 39 2.17 -8.56 2.70
C PRO A 39 3.68 -8.78 2.53
N PRO A 40 4.30 -9.70 3.29
CA PRO A 40 5.71 -10.03 3.14
C PRO A 40 6.06 -10.54 1.74
N SER A 41 5.11 -11.15 1.03
CA SER A 41 5.28 -11.58 -0.37
C SER A 41 5.54 -10.39 -1.32
N ALA A 42 5.06 -9.18 -0.99
CA ALA A 42 5.39 -7.97 -1.76
C ALA A 42 6.85 -7.56 -1.55
N LEU A 43 7.36 -7.66 -0.32
CA LEU A 43 8.77 -7.37 0.01
C LEU A 43 9.73 -8.28 -0.77
N ASP A 44 9.43 -9.57 -0.85
CA ASP A 44 10.23 -10.52 -1.64
C ASP A 44 10.32 -10.10 -3.11
N GLN A 45 9.19 -9.72 -3.72
CA GLN A 45 9.18 -9.22 -5.10
C GLN A 45 9.96 -7.92 -5.25
N LEU A 46 9.84 -6.98 -4.31
CA LEU A 46 10.60 -5.71 -4.32
C LEU A 46 12.10 -5.95 -4.20
N SER A 47 12.50 -6.91 -3.36
CA SER A 47 13.89 -7.32 -3.19
C SER A 47 14.45 -7.92 -4.48
N ARG A 48 13.69 -8.79 -5.17
CA ARG A 48 14.05 -9.33 -6.50
C ARG A 48 14.18 -8.26 -7.57
N LEU A 49 13.39 -7.19 -7.47
CA LEU A 49 13.44 -6.04 -8.37
C LEU A 49 14.60 -5.08 -8.06
N ASN A 50 15.42 -5.38 -7.05
CA ASN A 50 16.51 -4.52 -6.57
C ASN A 50 16.05 -3.10 -6.20
N ILE A 51 14.83 -2.96 -5.68
CA ILE A 51 14.29 -1.65 -5.27
C ILE A 51 14.85 -1.30 -3.89
N THR A 52 15.72 -0.29 -3.84
CA THR A 52 16.29 0.25 -2.60
C THR A 52 15.40 1.36 -2.03
N TYR A 53 15.49 1.60 -0.72
CA TYR A 53 14.78 2.69 -0.04
C TYR A 53 15.12 4.07 -0.64
N PRO A 54 14.17 5.03 -0.73
CA PRO A 54 12.76 5.00 -0.28
C PRO A 54 11.81 4.28 -1.25
N MET A 55 11.08 3.29 -0.74
CA MET A 55 10.06 2.56 -1.48
C MET A 55 8.75 3.35 -1.50
N LEU A 56 8.48 4.03 -2.62
CA LEU A 56 7.18 4.66 -2.88
C LEU A 56 6.29 3.73 -3.70
N PHE A 57 5.07 3.54 -3.20
CA PHE A 57 4.01 2.82 -3.90
C PHE A 57 3.02 3.81 -4.47
N LYS A 58 2.59 3.54 -5.70
CA LYS A 58 1.50 4.27 -6.34
C LYS A 58 0.24 3.44 -6.24
N LEU A 59 -0.71 3.90 -5.43
CA LEU A 59 -2.06 3.36 -5.43
C LEU A 59 -2.89 4.04 -6.52
N THR A 60 -3.64 3.24 -7.26
CA THR A 60 -4.56 3.73 -8.29
C THR A 60 -5.93 3.15 -7.99
N ASN A 61 -6.88 4.01 -7.66
CA ASN A 61 -8.26 3.62 -7.48
C ASN A 61 -8.98 3.71 -8.83
N LYS A 62 -9.39 2.55 -9.37
CA LYS A 62 -10.15 2.48 -10.63
C LYS A 62 -11.56 3.07 -10.54
N ASN A 63 -12.15 3.15 -9.35
CA ASN A 63 -13.52 3.65 -9.19
C ASN A 63 -13.62 5.18 -9.19
N SER A 64 -12.54 5.87 -8.81
CA SER A 64 -12.53 7.34 -8.71
C SER A 64 -11.47 8.00 -9.58
N ASP A 65 -10.81 7.23 -10.47
CA ASP A 65 -9.66 7.64 -11.28
C ASP A 65 -8.59 8.44 -10.51
N ARG A 66 -8.48 8.16 -9.19
CA ARG A 66 -7.54 8.83 -8.30
C ARG A 66 -6.27 8.03 -8.16
N MET A 67 -5.16 8.76 -8.14
CA MET A 67 -3.83 8.22 -7.93
C MET A 67 -3.23 8.85 -6.69
N THR A 68 -2.73 8.01 -5.79
CA THR A 68 -2.15 8.41 -4.53
C THR A 68 -0.80 7.74 -4.35
N HIS A 69 0.12 8.42 -3.66
CA HIS A 69 1.45 7.90 -3.37
C HIS A 69 1.57 7.64 -1.88
N CYS A 70 2.07 6.47 -1.53
CA CYS A 70 2.18 6.03 -0.13
C CYS A 70 3.52 5.34 0.07
N GLY A 71 4.09 5.49 1.27
CA GLY A 71 5.18 4.64 1.72
C GLY A 71 4.64 3.33 2.31
N VAL A 72 5.49 2.34 2.50
CA VAL A 72 5.18 1.17 3.33
C VAL A 72 5.68 1.43 4.76
N LEU A 73 4.87 1.10 5.77
CA LEU A 73 5.32 1.10 7.17
C LEU A 73 5.94 -0.27 7.51
N GLU A 74 5.16 -1.33 7.32
CA GLU A 74 5.49 -2.68 7.73
C GLU A 74 4.94 -3.70 6.73
N PHE A 75 5.59 -4.87 6.69
CA PHE A 75 5.20 -5.99 5.85
C PHE A 75 4.57 -7.12 6.69
N VAL A 76 3.46 -6.83 7.37
CA VAL A 76 2.76 -7.75 8.28
C VAL A 76 1.32 -8.06 7.86
N ALA A 77 0.92 -7.65 6.65
CA ALA A 77 -0.44 -7.93 6.18
C ALA A 77 -0.57 -9.38 5.69
N ASP A 78 -1.82 -9.88 5.68
CA ASP A 78 -2.18 -11.14 5.06
C ASP A 78 -1.88 -11.15 3.56
N GLU A 79 -1.58 -12.34 3.02
CA GLU A 79 -1.25 -12.48 1.61
C GLU A 79 -2.40 -12.03 0.71
N GLY A 80 -2.11 -11.11 -0.22
CA GLY A 80 -3.12 -10.54 -1.11
C GLY A 80 -3.93 -9.40 -0.49
N ILE A 81 -3.66 -9.01 0.76
CA ILE A 81 -4.33 -7.95 1.50
C ILE A 81 -3.35 -6.81 1.80
N CYS A 82 -3.81 -5.58 1.62
CA CYS A 82 -3.10 -4.37 2.04
C CYS A 82 -3.98 -3.57 2.99
N TYR A 83 -3.39 -3.01 4.04
CA TYR A 83 -4.10 -2.13 4.94
C TYR A 83 -3.76 -0.67 4.66
N LEU A 84 -4.80 0.12 4.45
CA LEU A 84 -4.72 1.55 4.20
C LEU A 84 -5.35 2.33 5.35
N PRO A 85 -4.84 3.53 5.64
CA PRO A 85 -5.42 4.37 6.67
C PRO A 85 -6.84 4.83 6.32
N HIS A 86 -7.67 5.10 7.32
CA HIS A 86 -9.09 5.37 7.12
C HIS A 86 -9.34 6.60 6.22
N TRP A 87 -8.51 7.64 6.35
CA TRP A 87 -8.62 8.86 5.55
C TRP A 87 -8.46 8.63 4.05
N PHE A 88 -7.79 7.55 3.62
CA PHE A 88 -7.70 7.18 2.20
C PHE A 88 -9.06 6.79 1.62
N PHE A 89 -9.93 6.19 2.43
CA PHE A 89 -11.29 5.83 2.05
C PHE A 89 -12.25 7.02 2.21
N PHE A 90 -12.03 7.86 3.23
CA PHE A 90 -12.87 9.04 3.49
C PHE A 90 -12.56 10.22 2.57
N PHE A 91 -11.44 10.19 1.81
CA PHE A 91 -11.13 11.18 0.78
C PHE A 91 -12.04 11.00 -0.45
N SER A 92 -13.35 11.08 -0.26
CA SER A 92 -14.34 11.39 -1.31
C SER A 92 -14.70 12.87 -1.18
N PRO A 93 -14.84 13.60 -2.31
CA PRO A 93 -14.90 15.07 -2.36
C PRO A 93 -16.03 15.69 -1.53
#